data_AF-A0A7X6X3I2-F1
#
_entry.id   AF-A0A7X6X3I2-F1
#
_cell.length_a   1.000
_cell.length_b   1.000
_cell.length_c   1.000
_cell.angle_alpha   90.00
_cell.angle_beta   90.00
_cell.angle_gamma   90.00
#
_symmetry.space_group_name_H-M   'P 1'
#
loop_
_entity.id
_entity.type
_entity.pdbx_description
1 polymer ?
#
loop_
_entity_poly.entity_id
_entity_poly.type
_entity_poly.pdbx_seq_one_letter_code
_entity_poly.pdbx_strand_id
1 'polypeptide(L)' 'MEDTIAAISTPFGEGGIGIVRMSGSLTEKILDEVFVAKNQQRWKDRQSHRLYLGHLQN' A
#
# COMPACT_ATOMS: atom_id res chain seq x y z
N MET A 1 6.06 -15.69 15.20
CA MET A 1 5.77 -15.05 13.91
C MET A 1 4.87 -13.88 14.21
N GLU A 2 5.23 -12.69 13.73
CA GLU A 2 4.41 -11.50 13.92
C GLU A 2 3.34 -11.42 12.84
N ASP A 3 2.15 -10.96 13.21
CA ASP A 3 1.05 -10.74 12.29
C ASP A 3 1.33 -9.56 11.35
N THR A 4 0.67 -9.56 10.20
CA THR A 4 0.62 -8.36 9.34
C THR A 4 -0.62 -7.54 9.70
N ILE A 5 -0.41 -6.28 10.06
CA ILE A 5 -1.44 -5.36 10.53
C ILE A 5 -1.65 -4.22 9.54
N ALA A 6 -2.88 -3.69 9.48
CA ALA A 6 -3.20 -2.48 8.73
C ALA A 6 -4.03 -1.51 9.61
N ALA A 7 -3.77 -0.21 9.48
CA ALA A 7 -4.47 0.82 10.26
C ALA A 7 -4.56 2.15 9.52
N ILE A 8 -5.62 2.92 9.80
CA ILE A 8 -5.72 4.32 9.39
C ILE A 8 -4.68 5.12 10.17
N SER A 9 -3.80 5.84 9.45
CA SER A 9 -2.67 6.60 10.01
C SER A 9 -2.88 8.11 9.99
N THR A 10 -4.01 8.58 9.47
CA THR A 10 -4.43 9.98 9.51
C THR A 10 -5.60 10.17 10.48
N PRO A 11 -5.77 11.37 11.08
CA PRO A 11 -6.95 11.67 11.90
C PRO A 11 -8.25 11.46 11.14
N PHE A 12 -9.32 11.14 11.88
CA PHE A 12 -10.68 11.13 11.34
C PHE A 12 -11.13 12.56 11.04
N GLY A 13 -11.87 12.73 9.94
CA GLY A 13 -12.43 14.02 9.52
C GLY A 13 -12.23 14.29 8.04
N GLU A 14 -12.54 15.52 7.64
CA GLU A 14 -12.40 15.96 6.25
C GLU A 14 -10.94 16.29 5.92
N GLY A 15 -10.48 15.84 4.76
CA GLY A 15 -9.13 16.10 4.27
C GLY A 15 -8.94 15.63 2.83
N GLY A 16 -7.97 16.22 2.12
CA GLY A 16 -7.68 15.85 0.72
C GLY A 16 -6.95 14.51 0.57
N ILE A 17 -6.35 13.98 1.64
CA ILE A 17 -5.57 12.74 1.64
C ILE A 17 -5.85 11.97 2.94
N GLY A 18 -6.20 10.69 2.82
CA GLY A 18 -6.19 9.73 3.92
C GLY A 18 -5.07 8.70 3.72
N ILE A 19 -4.44 8.26 4.81
CA ILE A 19 -3.35 7.28 4.76
C ILE A 19 -3.75 6.02 5.51
N VAL A 20 -3.66 4.87 4.83
CA VAL A 20 -3.70 3.53 5.45
C VAL A 20 -2.29 2.97 5.42
N ARG A 21 -1.78 2.53 6.58
CA ARG A 21 -0.45 1.92 6.72
C ARG A 21 -0.60 0.43 7.00
N MET A 22 0.18 -0.38 6.30
CA MET A 22 0.31 -1.81 6.54
C MET A 22 1.74 -2.16 6.95
N SER A 23 1.91 -3.10 7.88
CA SER A 23 3.21 -3.53 8.39
C SER A 23 3.19 -5.02 8.73
N GLY A 24 4.23 -5.73 8.32
CA GLY A 24 4.41 -7.16 8.57
C GLY A 24 4.89 -7.93 7.35
N SER A 25 5.19 -9.20 7.54
CA SER A 25 5.82 -10.08 6.54
C SER A 25 4.96 -10.33 5.29
N LEU A 26 3.63 -10.17 5.37
CA LEU A 26 2.72 -10.40 4.25
C LEU A 26 2.35 -9.14 3.46
N THR A 27 2.90 -7.97 3.84
CA THR A 27 2.55 -6.66 3.26
C THR A 27 2.65 -6.67 1.73
N GLU A 28 3.76 -7.17 1.17
CA GLU A 28 3.98 -7.19 -0.27
C GLU A 28 3.00 -8.11 -1.00
N LYS A 29 2.76 -9.31 -0.44
CA LYS A 29 1.81 -10.27 -1.00
C LYS A 29 0.40 -9.67 -1.06
N ILE A 30 -0.05 -9.06 0.03
CA ILE A 30 -1.37 -8.42 0.09
C ILE A 30 -1.44 -7.28 -0.94
N LEU A 31 -0.39 -6.46 -1.08
CA LEU A 31 -0.34 -5.39 -2.08
C LEU A 31 -0.43 -5.93 -3.51
N ASP A 32 0.25 -7.03 -3.84
CA ASP A 32 0.18 -7.63 -5.17
C ASP A 32 -1.23 -8.19 -5.51
N GLU A 33 -2.06 -8.46 -4.50
CA GLU A 33 -3.47 -8.88 -4.66
C GLU A 33 -4.42 -7.68 -4.82
N VAL A 34 -4.21 -6.58 -4.09
CA VAL A 34 -5.19 -5.47 -4.01
C VAL A 34 -4.78 -4.19 -4.73
N PHE A 35 -3.54 -4.04 -5.18
CA PHE A 35 -3.03 -2.82 -5.79
C PHE A 35 -2.57 -3.05 -7.23
N VAL A 36 -3.11 -2.26 -8.15
CA VAL A 36 -2.70 -2.25 -9.55
C VAL A 36 -1.98 -0.95 -9.88
N ALA A 37 -0.67 -1.07 -10.09
CA ALA A 37 0.18 0.06 -10.44
C ALA A 37 -0.14 0.62 -11.83
N LYS A 38 -0.13 1.95 -11.96
CA LYS A 38 -0.23 2.66 -13.25
C LYS A 38 0.94 2.34 -14.18
N ASN A 39 2.13 2.09 -13.61
CA ASN A 39 3.29 1.61 -14.35
C ASN A 39 3.73 0.26 -13.79
N GLN A 40 3.36 -0.80 -14.51
CA GLN A 40 3.62 -2.19 -14.13
C GLN A 40 5.11 -2.54 -14.09
N GLN A 41 5.91 -2.01 -15.02
CA GLN A 41 7.36 -2.28 -15.02
C GLN A 41 8.03 -1.71 -13.77
N ARG A 42 7.70 -0.47 -13.39
CA ARG A 42 8.23 0.15 -12.19
C ARG A 42 7.77 -0.55 -10.90
N TRP A 43 6.59 -1.16 -10.90
CA TRP A 43 6.08 -1.91 -9.76
C TRP A 43 6.79 -3.25 -9.57
N LYS A 44 7.07 -3.97 -10.66
CA LYS A 44 7.85 -5.20 -10.63
C LYS A 44 9.24 -4.98 -10.02
N ASP A 45 9.89 -3.87 -10.41
CA ASP A 45 11.22 -3.50 -9.92
C ASP A 45 11.14 -2.51 -8.73
N ARG A 46 10.10 -2.62 -7.90
CA ARG A 46 9.85 -1.64 -6.83
C ARG A 46 10.99 -1.58 -5.82
N GLN A 47 11.21 -0.38 -5.28
CA GLN A 47 12.29 -0.07 -4.35
C GLN A 47 11.72 0.57 -3.09
N SER A 48 12.40 0.35 -1.97
CA SER A 48 12.09 1.01 -0.71
C SER A 48 12.20 2.54 -0.84
N HIS A 49 11.49 3.27 0.03
CA HIS A 49 11.47 4.74 0.06
C HIS A 49 11.03 5.41 -1.24
N ARG A 50 10.09 4.79 -1.99
CA ARG A 50 9.60 5.32 -3.25
C ARG A 50 8.08 5.28 -3.35
N LEU A 51 7.52 6.28 -4.02
CA LEU A 51 6.08 6.38 -4.28
C LEU A 51 5.71 5.70 -5.61
N TYR A 52 4.61 4.95 -5.57
CA TYR A 52 4.01 4.28 -6.73
C TYR A 52 2.56 4.73 -6.86
N LEU A 53 2.18 5.15 -8.06
CA LEU A 53 0.82 5.55 -8.38
C LEU A 53 0.07 4.36 -8.98
N GLY A 54 -1.16 4.15 -8.55
CA GLY A 54 -2.03 3.09 -9.04
C GLY A 54 -3.43 3.21 -8.43
N HIS A 55 -4.19 2.13 -8.55
CA HIS A 55 -5.54 2.02 -8.01
C HIS A 55 -5.66 0.75 -7.19
N LEU A 56 -6.50 0.77 -6.15
CA LEU A 56 -6.90 -0.45 -5.47
C LEU A 56 -8.00 -1.16 -6.28
N GLN A 57 -7.91 -2.49 -6.39
CA GLN A 57 -8.87 -3.35 -7.07
C GLN A 57 -9.14 -4.61 -6.22
N ASN A 58 -10.32 -5.21 -6.38
CA ASN A 58 -10.72 -6.48 -5.77
C ASN A 58 -10.73 -7.59 -6.81
#